data_AF-A0A640W6R8-F1
#
_entry.id   AF-A0A640W6R8-F1
#
_cell.length_a   1.000
_cell.length_b   1.000
_cell.length_c   1.000
_cell.angle_alpha   90.00
_cell.angle_beta   90.00
_cell.angle_gamma   90.00
#
_symmetry.space_group_name_H-M   'P 1'
#
loop_
_entity.id
_entity.type
_entity.pdbx_description
1 polymer ?
#
loop_
_entity_poly.entity_id
_entity_poly.type
_entity_poly.pdbx_seq_one_letter_code
_entity_poly.pdbx_strand_id
1 'polypeptide(L)'
;MSRENFQPLIPPEKSVNELTLKAVLTGVILALIMGPANAYLGLYAGMTVSAAVPGAILAVALLKPFKPTVLEVTLGMMGAASGEALAAGVIFTIPSLVVIGAWTHIHYIETTLIALIGGILGVLWMVLLRRALIVKTDLPFPEGIAVAAVINTAVGTEESGEGGGSMWMLIGAILAAIVKFSQVSLNVFRGIVQKVYAVGSYGVLGKTNKGFFYGGTAASPALLGVGYIIGPRIAAFVFAGGLLGWV
;
A
#
# COMPACT_ATOMS: atom_id res chain seq x y z
N MET A 1 -5.69 25.10 8.35
CA MET A 1 -4.73 25.56 9.38
C MET A 1 -3.41 25.83 8.68
N SER A 2 -2.80 27.02 8.83
CA SER A 2 -1.43 27.23 8.35
C SER A 2 -0.46 26.48 9.27
N ARG A 3 0.64 25.96 8.70
CA ARG A 3 1.66 25.18 9.44
C ARG A 3 2.23 25.92 10.66
N GLU A 4 2.24 27.25 10.63
CA GLU A 4 2.78 28.10 11.70
C GLU A 4 1.95 28.07 12.99
N ASN A 5 0.67 27.69 12.92
CA ASN A 5 -0.23 27.63 14.07
C ASN A 5 -0.65 26.19 14.43
N PHE A 6 0.10 25.18 13.96
CA PHE A 6 -0.20 23.78 14.30
C PHE A 6 0.32 23.45 15.70
N GLN A 7 -0.60 23.23 16.64
CA GLN A 7 -0.24 22.69 17.95
C GLN A 7 -0.10 21.16 17.87
N PRO A 8 1.11 20.60 18.06
CA PRO A 8 1.28 19.16 18.07
C PRO A 8 0.64 18.55 19.31
N LEU A 9 0.05 17.36 19.15
CA LEU A 9 -0.58 16.61 20.26
C LEU A 9 0.41 16.33 21.41
N ILE A 10 1.69 16.20 21.07
CA ILE A 10 2.78 16.03 22.02
C ILE A 10 3.75 17.21 21.80
N PRO A 11 3.86 18.14 22.76
CA PRO A 11 4.79 19.26 22.66
C PRO A 11 6.25 18.78 22.57
N PRO A 12 7.14 19.50 21.83
CA PRO A 12 8.55 19.15 21.72
C PRO A 12 9.28 19.04 23.08
N GLU A 13 8.78 19.73 24.10
CA GLU A 13 9.36 19.75 25.45
C GLU A 13 9.01 18.49 26.26
N LYS A 14 8.04 17.68 25.81
CA LYS A 14 7.59 16.49 26.51
C LYS A 14 8.30 15.24 26.00
N SER A 15 9.18 14.67 26.82
CA SER A 15 9.79 13.36 26.53
C SER A 15 8.78 12.24 26.77
N VAL A 16 8.34 11.59 25.70
CA VAL A 16 7.52 10.38 25.74
C VAL A 16 8.29 9.22 25.12
N ASN A 17 7.96 8.00 25.50
CA ASN A 17 8.58 6.82 24.90
C ASN A 17 8.20 6.74 23.40
N GLU A 18 9.21 6.74 22.53
CA GLU A 18 9.07 6.67 21.07
C GLU A 18 9.67 5.38 20.49
N LEU A 19 10.88 5.01 20.92
CA LEU A 19 11.62 3.85 20.44
C LEU A 19 11.63 2.75 21.50
N THR A 20 10.55 1.99 21.57
CA THR A 20 10.45 0.85 22.50
C THR A 20 10.51 -0.48 21.77
N LEU A 21 10.97 -1.52 22.47
CA LEU A 21 11.09 -2.86 21.90
C LEU A 21 9.75 -3.37 21.34
N LYS A 22 8.63 -3.10 22.04
CA LYS A 22 7.29 -3.45 21.56
C LYS A 22 6.95 -2.76 20.23
N ALA A 23 7.27 -1.48 20.08
CA ALA A 23 7.00 -0.72 18.86
C ALA A 23 7.87 -1.19 17.69
N VAL A 24 9.15 -1.49 17.94
CA VAL A 24 10.05 -2.08 16.92
C VAL A 24 9.56 -3.46 16.47
N LEU A 25 9.23 -4.34 17.41
CA LEU A 25 8.72 -5.68 17.09
C LEU A 25 7.41 -5.62 16.31
N THR A 26 6.48 -4.74 16.70
CA THR A 26 5.26 -4.50 15.92
C THR A 26 5.58 -4.02 14.51
N GLY A 27 6.50 -3.07 14.35
CA GLY A 27 6.93 -2.59 13.03
C GLY A 27 7.51 -3.71 12.15
N VAL A 28 8.35 -4.59 12.72
CA VAL A 28 8.92 -5.75 12.01
C VAL A 28 7.82 -6.73 11.59
N ILE A 29 6.91 -7.07 12.49
CA ILE A 29 5.77 -7.97 12.19
C ILE A 29 4.93 -7.38 11.07
N LEU A 30 4.60 -6.09 11.14
CA LEU A 30 3.80 -5.43 10.11
C LEU A 30 4.55 -5.35 8.78
N ALA A 31 5.86 -5.13 8.77
CA ALA A 31 6.66 -5.17 7.55
C ALA A 31 6.64 -6.57 6.89
N LEU A 32 6.75 -7.64 7.69
CA LEU A 32 6.71 -9.03 7.21
C LEU A 32 5.33 -9.43 6.66
N ILE A 33 4.25 -8.79 7.11
CA ILE A 33 2.90 -9.04 6.60
C ILE A 33 2.60 -8.15 5.40
N MET A 34 2.83 -6.84 5.52
CA MET A 34 2.46 -5.84 4.52
C MET A 34 3.39 -5.86 3.30
N GLY A 35 4.68 -6.19 3.46
CA GLY A 35 5.62 -6.29 2.35
C GLY A 35 5.19 -7.31 1.30
N PRO A 36 5.04 -8.61 1.66
CA PRO A 36 4.57 -9.63 0.73
C PRO A 36 3.15 -9.37 0.20
N ALA A 37 2.25 -8.83 1.03
CA ALA A 37 0.90 -8.48 0.60
C ALA A 37 0.91 -7.41 -0.52
N ASN A 38 1.72 -6.36 -0.35
CA ASN A 38 1.87 -5.32 -1.36
C ASN A 38 2.67 -5.79 -2.58
N ALA A 39 3.63 -6.70 -2.40
CA ALA A 39 4.31 -7.32 -3.53
C ALA A 39 3.33 -8.14 -4.40
N TYR A 40 2.47 -8.94 -3.76
CA TYR A 40 1.43 -9.70 -4.45
C TYR A 40 0.44 -8.77 -5.18
N LEU A 41 -0.10 -7.76 -4.49
CA LEU A 41 -1.03 -6.81 -5.09
C LEU A 41 -0.38 -6.03 -6.23
N GLY A 42 0.88 -5.61 -6.06
CA GLY A 42 1.64 -4.91 -7.07
C GLY A 42 1.88 -5.74 -8.33
N LEU A 43 2.23 -7.01 -8.18
CA LEU A 43 2.39 -7.94 -9.32
C LEU A 43 1.04 -8.28 -9.98
N TYR A 44 -0.02 -8.42 -9.19
CA TYR A 44 -1.35 -8.78 -9.69
C TYR A 44 -2.08 -7.61 -10.38
N ALA A 45 -2.01 -6.42 -9.81
CA ALA A 45 -2.75 -5.23 -10.24
C ALA A 45 -1.89 -4.23 -11.01
N GLY A 46 -0.56 -4.39 -11.04
CA GLY A 46 0.37 -3.45 -11.66
C GLY A 46 0.57 -2.15 -10.87
N MET A 47 -0.01 -2.03 -9.67
CA MET A 47 0.11 -0.86 -8.80
C MET A 47 0.12 -1.27 -7.32
N THR A 48 0.83 -0.51 -6.49
CA THR A 48 0.79 -0.68 -5.03
C THR A 48 -0.30 0.17 -4.40
N VAL A 49 -0.68 -0.18 -3.18
CA VAL A 49 -1.67 0.52 -2.38
C VAL A 49 -0.97 1.01 -1.12
N SER A 50 -1.28 2.23 -0.70
CA SER A 50 -0.73 2.75 0.56
C SER A 50 -1.04 1.81 1.72
N ALA A 51 0.03 1.36 2.37
CA ALA A 51 0.00 0.54 3.58
C ALA A 51 -0.06 1.39 4.84
N ALA A 52 0.02 2.73 4.75
CA ALA A 52 0.11 3.61 5.92
C ALA A 52 -1.18 3.60 6.76
N VAL A 53 -2.34 3.74 6.12
CA VAL A 53 -3.64 3.74 6.82
C VAL A 53 -3.96 2.36 7.43
N PRO A 54 -3.89 1.24 6.67
CA PRO A 54 -4.05 -0.09 7.26
C PRO A 54 -3.00 -0.40 8.32
N GLY A 55 -1.75 0.00 8.08
CA GLY A 55 -0.63 -0.18 9.00
C GLY A 55 -0.84 0.53 10.33
N ALA A 56 -1.39 1.75 10.32
CA ALA A 56 -1.73 2.48 11.54
C ALA A 56 -2.79 1.75 12.36
N ILE A 57 -3.85 1.25 11.72
CA ILE A 57 -4.93 0.51 12.39
C ILE A 57 -4.40 -0.78 13.00
N LEU A 58 -3.58 -1.53 12.25
CA LEU A 58 -2.98 -2.78 12.74
C LEU A 58 -1.96 -2.51 13.86
N ALA A 59 -1.17 -1.45 13.76
CA ALA A 59 -0.23 -1.04 14.80
C ALA A 59 -0.97 -0.69 16.10
N VAL A 60 -2.07 0.07 16.02
CA VAL A 60 -2.97 0.32 17.15
C VAL A 60 -3.47 -1.01 17.71
N ALA A 61 -4.04 -1.89 16.87
CA ALA A 61 -4.64 -3.14 17.33
C ALA A 61 -3.63 -4.05 18.05
N LEU A 62 -2.42 -4.16 17.52
CA LEU A 62 -1.34 -4.98 18.10
C LEU A 62 -0.77 -4.38 19.39
N LEU A 63 -0.66 -3.05 19.45
CA LEU A 63 -0.07 -2.37 20.60
C LEU A 63 -1.07 -2.03 21.69
N LYS A 64 -2.39 -2.01 21.40
CA LYS A 64 -3.48 -1.67 22.35
C LYS A 64 -3.37 -2.35 23.72
N PRO A 65 -3.05 -3.65 23.83
CA PRO A 65 -2.89 -4.31 25.15
C PRO A 65 -1.77 -3.71 26.01
N PHE A 66 -0.78 -3.06 25.38
CA PHE A 66 0.40 -2.49 26.01
C PHE A 66 0.30 -0.98 26.25
N LYS A 67 -0.92 -0.40 26.13
CA LYS A 67 -1.22 1.03 26.33
C LYS A 67 -0.15 1.94 25.68
N PRO A 68 -0.04 1.92 24.34
CA PRO A 68 1.07 2.52 23.64
C PRO A 68 0.95 4.04 23.60
N THR A 69 2.06 4.73 23.36
CA THR A 69 2.03 6.14 23.01
C THR A 69 1.70 6.32 21.52
N VAL A 70 1.26 7.52 21.13
CA VAL A 70 1.04 7.89 19.72
C VAL A 70 2.32 7.69 18.88
N LEU A 71 3.50 7.95 19.47
CA LEU A 71 4.79 7.77 18.80
C LEU A 71 5.14 6.29 18.60
N GLU A 72 4.86 5.44 19.58
CA GLU A 72 5.07 3.98 19.46
C GLU A 72 4.21 3.37 18.35
N VAL A 73 2.95 3.81 18.24
CA VAL A 73 2.06 3.36 17.16
C VAL A 73 2.52 3.89 15.80
N THR A 74 2.98 5.15 15.76
CA THR A 74 3.55 5.75 14.54
C THR A 74 4.79 4.96 14.07
N LEU A 75 5.65 4.54 14.99
CA LEU A 75 6.80 3.70 14.66
C LEU A 75 6.38 2.33 14.11
N GLY A 76 5.39 1.68 14.73
CA GLY A 76 4.84 0.42 14.21
C GLY A 76 4.29 0.56 12.79
N MET A 77 3.54 1.64 12.52
CA MET A 77 3.02 1.97 11.20
C MET A 77 4.15 2.23 10.18
N MET A 78 5.24 2.91 10.57
CA MET A 78 6.38 3.11 9.69
C MET A 78 6.98 1.79 9.20
N GLY A 79 6.94 0.73 10.03
CA GLY A 79 7.33 -0.62 9.59
C GLY A 79 6.45 -1.14 8.44
N ALA A 80 5.13 -0.99 8.54
CA ALA A 80 4.20 -1.35 7.46
C ALA A 80 4.50 -0.59 6.15
N ALA A 81 4.66 0.73 6.25
CA ALA A 81 4.94 1.60 5.11
C ALA A 81 6.33 1.32 4.49
N SER A 82 7.34 1.02 5.32
CA SER A 82 8.67 0.64 4.84
C SER A 82 8.64 -0.69 4.08
N GLY A 83 7.80 -1.65 4.51
CA GLY A 83 7.60 -2.91 3.79
C GLY A 83 6.99 -2.70 2.40
N GLU A 84 6.00 -1.81 2.29
CA GLU A 84 5.42 -1.40 1.00
C GLU A 84 6.46 -0.74 0.08
N ALA A 85 7.21 0.24 0.60
CA ALA A 85 8.21 0.97 -0.20
C ALA A 85 9.30 0.04 -0.75
N LEU A 86 9.75 -0.93 0.06
CA LEU A 86 10.68 -1.96 -0.40
C LEU A 86 10.05 -2.85 -1.47
N ALA A 87 8.83 -3.34 -1.22
CA ALA A 87 8.11 -4.18 -2.18
C ALA A 87 7.94 -3.47 -3.53
N ALA A 88 7.55 -2.20 -3.53
CA ALA A 88 7.36 -1.40 -4.74
C ALA A 88 8.63 -1.35 -5.62
N GLY A 89 9.82 -1.22 -5.03
CA GLY A 89 11.07 -1.25 -5.79
C GLY A 89 11.37 -2.63 -6.39
N VAL A 90 11.11 -3.69 -5.62
CA VAL A 90 11.42 -5.08 -6.01
C VAL A 90 10.47 -5.60 -7.11
N ILE A 91 9.17 -5.32 -7.01
CA ILE A 91 8.14 -5.86 -7.92
C ILE A 91 8.28 -5.40 -9.37
N PHE A 92 8.90 -4.25 -9.61
CA PHE A 92 9.12 -3.77 -10.98
C PHE A 92 10.49 -4.19 -11.49
N THR A 93 11.50 -4.22 -10.62
CA THR A 93 12.89 -4.49 -11.02
C THR A 93 13.13 -5.97 -11.32
N ILE A 94 12.73 -6.87 -10.41
CA ILE A 94 13.07 -8.29 -10.52
C ILE A 94 12.36 -8.97 -11.69
N PRO A 95 11.03 -8.81 -11.87
CA PRO A 95 10.37 -9.39 -13.05
C PRO A 95 10.90 -8.82 -14.36
N SER A 96 11.29 -7.54 -14.40
CA SER A 96 11.86 -6.94 -15.60
C SER A 96 13.17 -7.62 -16.02
N LEU A 97 14.03 -8.02 -15.08
CA LEU A 97 15.26 -8.79 -15.37
C LEU A 97 14.98 -10.14 -16.02
N VAL A 98 13.89 -10.79 -15.62
CA VAL A 98 13.46 -12.07 -16.21
C VAL A 98 12.87 -11.85 -17.60
N VAL A 99 12.02 -10.83 -17.77
CA VAL A 99 11.36 -10.51 -19.05
C VAL A 99 12.37 -10.14 -20.14
N ILE A 100 13.44 -9.42 -19.81
CA ILE A 100 14.49 -9.04 -20.77
C ILE A 100 15.47 -10.20 -21.08
N GLY A 101 15.30 -11.35 -20.43
CA GLY A 101 16.15 -12.53 -20.60
C GLY A 101 17.51 -12.45 -19.89
N ALA A 102 17.74 -11.44 -19.03
CA ALA A 102 18.96 -11.34 -18.24
C ALA A 102 19.02 -12.42 -17.16
N TRP A 103 17.88 -12.75 -16.56
CA TRP A 103 17.73 -13.85 -15.60
C TRP A 103 16.83 -14.94 -16.18
N THR A 104 17.23 -16.20 -16.04
CA THR A 104 16.41 -17.35 -16.44
C THR A 104 15.41 -17.76 -15.35
N HIS A 105 15.72 -17.47 -14.09
CA HIS A 105 14.89 -17.71 -12.92
C HIS A 105 15.18 -16.66 -11.85
N ILE A 106 14.29 -16.54 -10.86
CA ILE A 106 14.50 -15.60 -9.75
C ILE A 106 15.54 -16.17 -8.79
N HIS A 107 16.68 -15.49 -8.68
CA HIS A 107 17.73 -15.85 -7.76
C HIS A 107 17.46 -15.23 -6.37
N TYR A 108 17.17 -16.06 -5.37
CA TYR A 108 16.72 -15.59 -4.05
C TYR A 108 17.77 -14.75 -3.32
N ILE A 109 19.03 -15.16 -3.32
CA ILE A 109 20.09 -14.48 -2.57
C ILE A 109 20.37 -13.11 -3.18
N GLU A 110 20.52 -13.06 -4.50
CA GLU A 110 20.77 -11.86 -5.28
C GLU A 110 19.59 -10.89 -5.15
N THR A 111 18.36 -11.40 -5.20
CA THR A 111 17.15 -10.60 -4.97
C THR A 111 17.15 -10.01 -3.56
N THR A 112 17.50 -10.79 -2.54
CA THR A 112 17.61 -10.30 -1.16
C THR A 112 18.69 -9.24 -1.02
N LEU A 113 19.85 -9.41 -1.65
CA LEU A 113 20.94 -8.43 -1.60
C LEU A 113 20.56 -7.13 -2.33
N ILE A 114 19.94 -7.21 -3.50
CA ILE A 114 19.42 -6.06 -4.24
C ILE A 114 18.38 -5.32 -3.40
N ALA A 115 17.42 -6.04 -2.82
CA ALA A 115 16.40 -5.46 -1.96
C ALA A 115 17.02 -4.80 -0.72
N LEU A 116 17.99 -5.46 -0.07
CA LEU A 116 18.67 -4.94 1.12
C LEU A 116 19.42 -3.64 0.80
N ILE A 117 20.24 -3.63 -0.25
CA ILE A 117 21.00 -2.45 -0.68
C ILE A 117 20.05 -1.34 -1.10
N GLY A 118 19.03 -1.65 -1.89
CA GLY A 118 18.01 -0.69 -2.33
C GLY A 118 17.24 -0.09 -1.16
N GLY A 119 16.89 -0.90 -0.16
CA GLY A 119 16.24 -0.44 1.07
C GLY A 119 17.12 0.50 1.88
N ILE A 120 18.39 0.15 2.10
CA ILE A 120 19.35 1.00 2.81
C ILE A 120 19.54 2.33 2.07
N LEU A 121 19.75 2.29 0.74
CA LEU A 121 19.87 3.48 -0.08
C LEU A 121 18.60 4.35 -0.01
N GLY A 122 17.42 3.73 -0.03
CA GLY A 122 16.14 4.43 0.12
C GLY A 122 16.05 5.19 1.44
N VAL A 123 16.45 4.57 2.55
CA VAL A 123 16.47 5.22 3.87
C VAL A 123 17.44 6.41 3.89
N LEU A 124 18.64 6.25 3.32
CA LEU A 124 19.63 7.33 3.21
C LEU A 124 19.09 8.50 2.36
N TRP A 125 18.45 8.19 1.24
CA TRP A 125 17.90 9.21 0.33
C TRP A 125 16.73 9.98 0.95
N MET A 126 15.93 9.31 1.78
CA MET A 126 14.83 9.93 2.53
C MET A 126 15.30 11.10 3.40
N VAL A 127 16.48 11.00 4.02
CA VAL A 127 17.06 12.07 4.85
C VAL A 127 17.31 13.34 4.03
N LEU A 128 17.82 13.18 2.80
CA LEU A 128 18.08 14.31 1.90
C LEU A 128 16.78 14.91 1.37
N LEU A 129 15.84 14.04 0.95
CA LEU A 129 14.55 14.46 0.41
C LEU A 129 13.68 15.15 1.45
N ARG A 130 13.79 14.81 2.73
CA ARG A 130 13.06 15.47 3.83
C ARG A 130 13.23 16.99 3.79
N ARG A 131 14.46 17.48 3.56
CA ARG A 131 14.70 18.93 3.52
C ARG A 131 14.05 19.58 2.31
N ALA A 132 14.09 18.93 1.15
CA ALA A 132 13.52 19.46 -0.08
C ALA A 132 11.99 19.44 -0.08
N LEU A 133 11.39 18.32 0.33
CA LEU A 133 9.95 18.07 0.20
C LEU A 133 9.13 18.52 1.40
N ILE A 134 9.69 18.50 2.62
CA ILE A 134 8.95 18.84 3.83
C ILE A 134 9.28 20.26 4.31
N VAL A 135 10.57 20.60 4.39
CA VAL A 135 11.01 21.86 5.01
C VAL A 135 10.91 23.05 4.04
N LYS A 136 11.29 22.85 2.77
CA LYS A 136 11.34 23.95 1.78
C LYS A 136 10.08 24.11 0.93
N THR A 137 9.16 23.15 0.98
CA THR A 137 7.98 23.11 0.10
C THR A 137 6.72 22.94 0.93
N ASP A 138 5.68 23.72 0.61
CA ASP A 138 4.35 23.60 1.19
C ASP A 138 3.47 22.66 0.36
N LEU A 139 3.74 21.36 0.50
CA LEU A 139 2.88 20.32 -0.05
C LEU A 139 1.69 20.05 0.90
N PRO A 140 0.47 19.85 0.37
CA PRO A 140 -0.61 19.28 1.17
C PRO A 140 -0.30 17.80 1.44
N PHE A 141 -0.35 17.37 2.71
CA PHE A 141 -0.13 15.97 3.13
C PHE A 141 -1.47 15.31 3.52
N PRO A 142 -2.43 15.14 2.59
CA PRO A 142 -3.77 14.66 2.93
C PRO A 142 -3.75 13.28 3.58
N GLU A 143 -2.91 12.39 3.08
CA GLU A 143 -2.76 11.04 3.61
C GLU A 143 -2.14 11.03 5.01
N GLY A 144 -1.07 11.82 5.22
CA GLY A 144 -0.44 11.97 6.53
C GLY A 144 -1.40 12.54 7.58
N ILE A 145 -2.29 13.46 7.18
CA ILE A 145 -3.34 14.00 8.05
C ILE A 145 -4.37 12.91 8.40
N ALA A 146 -4.81 12.12 7.41
CA ALA A 146 -5.75 11.03 7.64
C ALA A 146 -5.18 9.96 8.59
N VAL A 147 -3.93 9.58 8.38
CA VAL A 147 -3.18 8.65 9.24
C VAL A 147 -3.04 9.22 10.66
N ALA A 148 -2.65 10.49 10.80
CA ALA A 148 -2.55 11.14 12.09
C ALA A 148 -3.89 11.17 12.82
N ALA A 149 -5.00 11.42 12.11
CA ALA A 149 -6.34 11.36 12.69
C ALA A 149 -6.67 9.95 13.20
N VAL A 150 -6.33 8.89 12.47
CA VAL A 150 -6.53 7.50 12.92
C VAL A 150 -5.73 7.19 14.19
N ILE A 151 -4.44 7.55 14.23
CA ILE A 151 -3.60 7.26 15.41
C ILE A 151 -4.07 8.10 16.62
N ASN A 152 -4.36 9.38 16.41
CA ASN A 152 -4.77 10.28 17.49
C ASN A 152 -6.16 9.94 18.05
N THR A 153 -7.11 9.54 17.21
CA THR A 153 -8.42 9.07 17.70
C THR A 153 -8.33 7.74 18.42
N ALA A 154 -7.39 6.87 18.02
CA ALA A 154 -7.24 5.56 18.62
C ALA A 154 -6.43 5.54 19.94
N VAL A 155 -5.50 6.49 20.12
CA VAL A 155 -4.54 6.51 21.24
C VAL A 155 -4.59 7.81 22.05
N GLY A 156 -4.91 8.93 21.40
CA GLY A 156 -4.66 10.28 21.90
C GLY A 156 -5.79 10.98 22.66
N THR A 157 -7.00 10.42 22.72
CA THR A 157 -8.12 11.07 23.43
C THR A 157 -8.98 10.07 24.19
N GLU A 158 -8.94 10.17 25.53
CA GLU A 158 -9.90 9.51 26.44
C GLU A 158 -11.32 10.16 26.38
N GLU A 159 -11.50 11.29 25.69
CA GLU A 159 -12.79 12.02 25.65
C GLU A 159 -13.65 11.82 24.39
N SER A 160 -13.17 11.17 23.32
CA SER A 160 -14.03 10.87 22.17
C SER A 160 -14.63 9.47 22.29
N GLY A 161 -15.83 9.39 22.86
CA GLY A 161 -16.69 8.21 22.96
C GLY A 161 -17.18 7.61 21.63
N GLU A 162 -16.36 7.65 20.57
CA GLU A 162 -16.64 7.05 19.27
C GLU A 162 -15.52 6.09 18.87
N GLY A 163 -15.18 5.16 19.76
CA GLY A 163 -14.29 4.02 19.46
C GLY A 163 -14.80 3.04 18.38
N GLY A 164 -15.86 3.39 17.64
CA GLY A 164 -16.47 2.57 16.61
C GLY A 164 -15.69 2.51 15.30
N GLY A 165 -14.97 3.59 14.92
CA GLY A 165 -14.29 3.67 13.62
C GLY A 165 -13.26 2.56 13.39
N SER A 166 -12.42 2.28 14.38
CA SER A 166 -11.42 1.19 14.31
C SER A 166 -12.08 -0.20 14.25
N MET A 167 -13.24 -0.38 14.90
CA MET A 167 -13.97 -1.65 14.90
C MET A 167 -14.61 -1.92 13.54
N TRP A 168 -15.24 -0.91 12.93
CA TRP A 168 -15.83 -1.04 11.57
C TRP A 168 -14.78 -1.34 10.51
N MET A 169 -13.58 -0.76 10.63
CA MET A 169 -12.46 -1.08 9.73
C MET A 169 -11.95 -2.51 9.90
N LEU A 170 -11.87 -3.01 11.13
CA LEU A 170 -11.50 -4.41 11.41
C LEU A 170 -12.55 -5.39 10.87
N ILE A 171 -13.83 -5.10 11.09
CA ILE A 171 -14.96 -5.88 10.55
C ILE A 171 -14.90 -5.90 9.02
N GLY A 172 -14.65 -4.74 8.39
CA GLY A 172 -14.48 -4.63 6.94
C GLY A 172 -13.31 -5.46 6.42
N ALA A 173 -12.17 -5.46 7.12
CA ALA A 173 -11.00 -6.27 6.77
C ALA A 173 -11.30 -7.78 6.86
N ILE A 174 -11.99 -8.22 7.92
CA ILE A 174 -12.38 -9.63 8.09
C ILE A 174 -13.37 -10.05 6.99
N LEU A 175 -14.38 -9.22 6.70
CA LEU A 175 -15.33 -9.47 5.61
C LEU A 175 -14.61 -9.57 4.25
N ALA A 176 -13.71 -8.64 3.95
CA ALA A 176 -12.92 -8.66 2.73
C ALA A 176 -12.04 -9.91 2.64
N ALA A 177 -11.45 -10.34 3.76
CA ALA A 177 -10.66 -11.57 3.84
C ALA A 177 -11.52 -12.81 3.57
N ILE A 178 -12.71 -12.92 4.17
CA ILE A 178 -13.65 -14.03 3.95
C ILE A 178 -14.09 -14.08 2.48
N VAL A 179 -14.45 -12.93 1.89
CA VAL A 179 -14.86 -12.85 0.48
C VAL A 179 -13.70 -13.27 -0.43
N LYS A 180 -12.49 -12.75 -0.19
CA LYS A 180 -11.32 -13.09 -1.02
C LYS A 180 -10.91 -14.56 -0.86
N PHE A 181 -10.96 -15.09 0.36
CA PHE A 181 -10.70 -16.50 0.64
C PHE A 181 -11.72 -17.41 -0.05
N SER A 182 -13.00 -17.03 -0.03
CA SER A 182 -14.07 -17.77 -0.73
C SER A 182 -13.92 -17.71 -2.25
N GLN A 183 -13.43 -16.59 -2.80
CA GLN A 183 -13.14 -16.44 -4.22
C GLN A 183 -11.92 -17.25 -4.68
N VAL A 184 -10.82 -17.21 -3.92
CA VAL A 184 -9.53 -17.79 -4.33
C VAL A 184 -9.40 -19.26 -3.93
N SER A 185 -9.77 -19.63 -2.69
CA SER A 185 -9.56 -20.99 -2.16
C SER A 185 -10.75 -21.92 -2.39
N LEU A 186 -11.98 -21.40 -2.27
CA LEU A 186 -13.20 -22.21 -2.44
C LEU A 186 -13.77 -22.13 -3.88
N ASN A 187 -13.27 -21.21 -4.70
CA ASN A 187 -13.65 -21.01 -6.11
C ASN A 187 -15.19 -20.90 -6.33
N VAL A 188 -15.91 -20.37 -5.32
CA VAL A 188 -17.38 -20.31 -5.31
C VAL A 188 -17.91 -19.36 -6.39
N PHE A 189 -17.14 -18.33 -6.74
CA PHE A 189 -17.43 -17.39 -7.82
C PHE A 189 -16.16 -17.09 -8.63
N ARG A 190 -16.23 -17.12 -9.97
CA ARG A 190 -15.13 -16.64 -10.83
C ARG A 190 -15.00 -15.12 -10.67
N GLY A 191 -13.99 -14.67 -9.93
CA GLY A 191 -13.68 -13.24 -9.73
C GLY A 191 -13.22 -12.50 -11.00
N ILE A 192 -13.05 -13.22 -12.10
CA ILE A 192 -12.60 -12.68 -13.39
C ILE A 192 -13.58 -13.17 -14.46
N VAL A 193 -14.28 -12.23 -15.10
CA VAL A 193 -15.08 -12.49 -16.30
C VAL A 193 -14.24 -12.03 -17.49
N GLN A 194 -13.55 -12.95 -18.16
CA GLN A 194 -12.84 -12.69 -19.41
C GLN A 194 -13.70 -13.14 -20.58
N LYS A 195 -13.96 -12.23 -21.52
CA LYS A 195 -14.57 -12.54 -22.81
C LYS A 195 -13.63 -12.11 -23.92
N VAL A 196 -13.31 -13.07 -24.78
CA VAL A 196 -12.54 -12.82 -25.99
C VAL A 196 -13.52 -12.62 -27.12
N TYR A 197 -13.55 -11.43 -27.69
CA TYR A 197 -14.29 -11.14 -28.91
C TYR A 197 -13.30 -11.18 -30.07
N ALA A 198 -13.44 -12.15 -30.98
CA ALA A 198 -12.70 -12.13 -32.23
C ALA A 198 -13.32 -11.04 -33.13
N VAL A 199 -12.58 -9.98 -33.43
CA VAL A 199 -13.07 -8.81 -34.18
C VAL A 199 -12.78 -8.92 -35.68
N GLY A 200 -12.34 -10.09 -36.14
CA GLY A 200 -12.02 -10.37 -37.55
C GLY A 200 -10.53 -10.24 -37.83
N SER A 201 -10.14 -10.13 -39.11
CA SER A 201 -8.74 -9.98 -39.51
C SER A 201 -8.50 -8.57 -40.05
N TYR A 202 -7.43 -7.92 -39.62
CA TYR A 202 -7.03 -6.61 -40.11
C TYR A 202 -5.70 -6.71 -40.86
N GLY A 203 -5.59 -6.01 -41.99
CA GLY A 203 -4.39 -5.98 -42.81
C GLY A 203 -3.60 -4.70 -42.56
N VAL A 204 -2.36 -4.82 -42.09
CA VAL A 204 -1.42 -3.70 -42.00
C VAL A 204 -0.17 -4.09 -42.81
N LEU A 205 0.24 -3.23 -43.74
CA LEU A 205 1.42 -3.43 -44.59
C LEU A 205 1.45 -4.79 -45.33
N GLY A 206 0.31 -5.22 -45.90
CA GLY A 206 0.23 -6.43 -46.72
C GLY A 206 0.30 -7.76 -45.96
N LYS A 207 0.29 -7.73 -44.62
CA LYS A 207 0.16 -8.93 -43.77
C LYS A 207 -1.21 -8.94 -43.08
N THR A 208 -1.95 -10.02 -43.27
CA THR A 208 -3.27 -10.23 -42.66
C THR A 208 -3.08 -10.81 -41.26
N ASN A 209 -3.32 -10.01 -40.22
CA ASN A 209 -3.26 -10.46 -38.83
C ASN A 209 -4.67 -10.63 -38.27
N LYS A 210 -4.90 -11.69 -37.49
CA LYS A 210 -6.19 -11.89 -36.80
C LYS A 210 -6.29 -10.94 -35.61
N GLY A 211 -7.32 -10.10 -35.59
CA GLY A 211 -7.62 -9.20 -34.48
C GLY A 211 -8.48 -9.86 -33.42
N PHE A 212 -7.92 -10.00 -32.23
CA PHE A 212 -8.62 -10.45 -31.05
C PHE A 212 -8.78 -9.27 -30.10
N PHE A 213 -10.01 -8.91 -29.76
CA PHE A 213 -10.30 -7.98 -28.68
C PHE A 213 -10.50 -8.80 -27.41
N TYR A 214 -9.49 -8.82 -26.57
CA TYR A 214 -9.56 -9.47 -25.27
C TYR A 214 -10.04 -8.44 -24.25
N GLY A 215 -11.15 -8.71 -23.56
CA GLY A 215 -11.69 -7.81 -22.56
C GLY A 215 -12.15 -8.61 -21.35
N GLY A 216 -11.84 -8.13 -20.16
CA GLY A 216 -12.31 -8.78 -18.95
C GLY A 216 -12.48 -7.81 -17.80
N THR A 217 -13.39 -8.14 -16.90
CA THR A 217 -13.57 -7.43 -15.64
C THR A 217 -13.14 -8.36 -14.51
N ALA A 218 -12.25 -7.86 -13.65
CA ALA A 218 -11.82 -8.55 -12.44
C ALA A 218 -12.32 -7.76 -11.23
N ALA A 219 -13.36 -8.26 -10.56
CA ALA A 219 -13.88 -7.62 -9.36
C ALA A 219 -13.02 -8.05 -8.16
N SER A 220 -12.02 -7.24 -7.81
CA SER A 220 -11.21 -7.45 -6.61
C SER A 220 -11.72 -6.58 -5.46
N PRO A 221 -12.15 -7.15 -4.32
CA PRO A 221 -12.54 -6.36 -3.14
C PRO A 221 -11.45 -5.37 -2.69
N ALA A 222 -10.18 -5.76 -2.83
CA ALA A 222 -9.05 -4.89 -2.53
C ALA A 222 -9.02 -3.66 -3.45
N LEU A 223 -9.18 -3.84 -4.77
CA LEU A 223 -9.16 -2.73 -5.73
C LEU A 223 -10.41 -1.85 -5.63
N LEU A 224 -11.56 -2.43 -5.27
CA LEU A 224 -12.76 -1.64 -4.94
C LEU A 224 -12.53 -0.76 -3.71
N GLY A 225 -11.91 -1.30 -2.66
CA GLY A 225 -11.52 -0.53 -1.48
C GLY A 225 -10.56 0.61 -1.81
N VAL A 226 -9.54 0.33 -2.63
CA VAL A 226 -8.60 1.35 -3.12
C VAL A 226 -9.32 2.44 -3.90
N GLY A 227 -10.18 2.07 -4.85
CA GLY A 227 -11.00 2.99 -5.64
C GLY A 227 -11.90 3.87 -4.79
N TYR A 228 -12.46 3.32 -3.71
CA TYR A 228 -13.26 4.07 -2.74
C TYR A 228 -12.44 5.11 -1.98
N ILE A 229 -11.20 4.77 -1.57
CA ILE A 229 -10.30 5.67 -0.82
C ILE A 229 -9.80 6.82 -1.71
N ILE A 230 -9.33 6.53 -2.93
CA ILE A 230 -8.77 7.55 -3.83
C ILE A 230 -9.85 8.38 -4.54
N GLY A 231 -11.09 7.89 -4.56
CA GLY A 231 -12.24 8.54 -5.16
C GLY A 231 -12.31 8.43 -6.70
N PRO A 232 -13.45 8.83 -7.28
CA PRO A 232 -13.75 8.59 -8.69
C PRO A 232 -12.82 9.34 -9.66
N ARG A 233 -12.30 10.50 -9.25
CA ARG A 233 -11.43 11.33 -10.10
C ARG A 233 -10.08 10.66 -10.36
N ILE A 234 -9.41 10.17 -9.31
CA ILE A 234 -8.13 9.49 -9.45
C ILE A 234 -8.35 8.12 -10.11
N ALA A 235 -9.41 7.40 -9.71
CA ALA A 235 -9.77 6.15 -10.34
C ALA A 235 -10.02 6.28 -11.86
N ALA A 236 -10.62 7.39 -12.32
CA ALA A 236 -10.80 7.66 -13.74
C ALA A 236 -9.47 7.87 -14.49
N PHE A 237 -8.50 8.55 -13.88
CA PHE A 237 -7.15 8.69 -14.47
C PHE A 237 -6.41 7.36 -14.54
N VAL A 238 -6.48 6.54 -13.48
CA VAL A 238 -5.91 5.19 -13.47
C VAL A 238 -6.57 4.31 -14.53
N PHE A 239 -7.90 4.39 -14.67
CA PHE A 239 -8.64 3.66 -15.70
C PHE A 239 -8.27 4.10 -17.11
N ALA A 240 -8.20 5.42 -17.37
CA ALA A 240 -7.79 5.95 -18.66
C ALA A 240 -6.35 5.57 -19.02
N GLY A 241 -5.42 5.66 -18.05
CA GLY A 241 -4.03 5.22 -18.23
C GLY A 241 -3.93 3.72 -18.49
N GLY A 242 -4.70 2.90 -17.77
CA GLY A 242 -4.79 1.46 -18.00
C GLY A 242 -5.35 1.11 -19.38
N LEU A 243 -6.35 1.83 -19.87
CA LEU A 243 -6.88 1.66 -21.23
C LEU A 243 -5.85 2.05 -22.29
N LEU A 244 -5.12 3.15 -22.10
CA LEU A 244 -4.07 3.57 -23.03
C LEU A 244 -2.89 2.61 -23.04
N GLY A 245 -2.52 2.03 -21.91
CA GLY A 245 -1.48 1.00 -21.85
C GLY A 245 -1.94 -0.36 -22.41
N TRP A 246 -3.25 -0.59 -22.48
CA TRP A 246 -3.84 -1.82 -23.02
C TRP A 246 -3.94 -1.84 -24.55
N VAL A 247 -4.21 -0.70 -25.17
CA VAL A 247 -4.35 -0.51 -26.63
C VAL A 247 -2.98 -0.42 -27.30
#